data_AF-A0A9E4MD96-F1
#
_entry.id   AF-A0A9E4MD96-F1
#
_cell.length_a   1.000
_cell.length_b   1.000
_cell.length_c   1.000
_cell.angle_alpha   90.00
_cell.angle_beta   90.00
_cell.angle_gamma   90.00
#
_symmetry.space_group_name_H-M   'P 1'
#
loop_
_entity.id
_entity.type
_entity.pdbx_description
1 polymer ?
#
loop_
_entity_poly.entity_id
_entity_poly.type
_entity_poly.pdbx_seq_one_letter_code
_entity_poly.pdbx_strand_id
1 'polypeptide(L)'
;ARLTIQGLPLLKPPYGIIAAIDMDRGDILWRIPHGETPDNVRNHPALQGLDIPRTGQRGSVGTLVTSTLLIAGDPGTHTLPSGERGAMLRAYDKATGDEVGTVFLPAQQRSNRDRR
;
A
#
# COMPACT_ATOMS: atom_id res chain seq x y z
N ALA A 1 -12.39 9.47 11.73
CA ALA A 1 -12.98 8.14 12.07
C ALA A 1 -12.93 7.23 10.85
N ARG A 2 -12.63 5.94 11.00
CA ARG A 2 -12.63 4.95 9.90
C ARG A 2 -14.08 4.45 9.75
N LEU A 3 -14.72 4.65 8.61
CA LEU A 3 -16.04 4.09 8.33
C LEU A 3 -15.91 2.59 8.06
N THR A 4 -16.32 1.78 9.03
CA THR A 4 -16.28 0.31 8.92
C THR A 4 -17.55 -0.32 9.42
N ILE A 5 -17.95 -1.43 8.79
CA ILE A 5 -19.02 -2.32 9.25
C ILE A 5 -18.35 -3.63 9.66
N GLN A 6 -18.54 -4.06 10.91
CA GLN A 6 -17.91 -5.28 11.46
C GLN A 6 -16.37 -5.35 11.27
N GLY A 7 -15.71 -4.19 11.17
CA GLY A 7 -14.27 -4.10 10.94
C GLY A 7 -13.86 -4.10 9.47
N LEU A 8 -14.76 -4.32 8.51
CA LEU A 8 -14.47 -4.15 7.08
C LEU A 8 -14.63 -2.69 6.63
N PRO A 9 -13.74 -2.18 5.76
CA PRO A 9 -13.95 -0.89 5.09
C PRO A 9 -15.24 -0.89 4.27
N LEU A 10 -16.01 0.19 4.34
CA LEU A 10 -17.24 0.34 3.57
C LEU A 10 -16.97 0.51 2.06
N LEU A 11 -15.87 1.15 1.70
CA LEU A 11 -15.49 1.40 0.31
C LEU A 11 -14.73 0.20 -0.25
N LYS A 12 -14.95 -0.11 -1.53
CA LYS A 12 -14.19 -1.15 -2.26
C LYS A 12 -12.70 -0.73 -2.38
N PRO A 13 -11.74 -1.67 -2.27
CA PRO A 13 -10.33 -1.38 -2.53
C PRO A 13 -10.08 -0.97 -4.00
N PRO A 14 -8.94 -0.30 -4.29
CA PRO A 14 -7.79 -0.09 -3.40
C PRO A 14 -7.98 1.02 -2.35
N TYR A 15 -7.52 0.77 -1.12
CA TYR A 15 -7.60 1.71 0.01
C TYR A 15 -6.49 2.78 0.01
N GLY A 16 -5.40 2.50 -0.70
CA GLY A 16 -4.28 3.40 -0.94
C GLY A 16 -3.63 3.04 -2.26
N ILE A 17 -3.16 4.04 -2.99
CA ILE A 17 -2.57 3.88 -4.30
C ILE A 17 -1.33 4.75 -4.46
N ILE A 18 -0.49 4.37 -5.41
CA ILE A 18 0.47 5.26 -6.07
C ILE A 18 0.00 5.43 -7.52
N ALA A 19 0.14 6.65 -8.04
CA ALA A 19 -0.16 6.97 -9.43
C ALA A 19 1.03 7.70 -10.06
N ALA A 20 1.39 7.32 -11.30
CA ALA A 20 2.25 8.13 -12.14
C ALA A 20 1.39 9.02 -13.03
N ILE A 21 1.76 10.30 -13.09
CA ILE A 21 1.04 11.32 -13.85
C ILE A 21 2.05 12.02 -14.77
N ASP A 22 1.75 12.05 -16.06
CA ASP A 22 2.41 12.93 -17.02
C ASP A 22 1.95 14.37 -16.73
N MET A 23 2.89 15.22 -16.31
CA MET A 23 2.56 16.60 -15.93
C MET A 23 2.41 17.54 -17.13
N ASP A 24 2.91 17.17 -18.31
CA ASP A 24 2.76 17.97 -19.53
C ASP A 24 1.33 17.82 -20.08
N ARG A 25 0.78 16.60 -20.02
CA ARG A 25 -0.55 16.26 -20.55
C ARG A 25 -1.65 16.21 -19.49
N GLY A 26 -1.27 16.03 -18.22
CA GLY A 26 -2.22 15.75 -17.13
C GLY A 26 -2.75 14.30 -17.14
N ASP A 27 -2.12 13.41 -17.91
CA ASP A 27 -2.57 12.03 -18.07
C ASP A 27 -2.05 11.12 -16.96
N ILE A 28 -2.89 10.20 -16.50
CA ILE A 28 -2.46 9.13 -15.59
C ILE A 28 -1.83 8.02 -16.42
N LEU A 29 -0.53 7.80 -16.25
CA LEU A 29 0.20 6.74 -16.94
C LEU A 29 -0.17 5.37 -16.36
N TRP A 30 -0.21 5.26 -15.02
CA TRP A 30 -0.61 4.05 -14.31
C TRP A 30 -1.03 4.34 -12.88
N ARG A 31 -1.75 3.39 -12.27
CA ARG A 31 -2.13 3.39 -10.85
C ARG A 31 -2.01 1.98 -10.30
N ILE A 32 -1.42 1.85 -9.11
CA ILE A 32 -1.25 0.56 -8.43
C ILE A 32 -1.72 0.67 -6.97
N PRO A 33 -2.26 -0.42 -6.36
CA PRO A 33 -2.46 -0.49 -4.93
C PRO A 33 -1.12 -0.36 -4.18
N HIS A 34 -1.03 0.54 -3.21
CA HIS A 34 0.18 0.72 -2.39
C HIS A 34 -0.09 0.41 -0.92
N GLY A 35 0.80 -0.36 -0.28
CA GLY A 35 0.51 -1.07 0.96
C GLY A 35 0.03 -2.51 0.72
N GLU A 36 -0.02 -3.30 1.79
CA GLU A 36 -0.51 -4.67 1.78
C GLU A 36 -2.00 -4.77 2.16
N THR A 37 -2.64 -5.94 2.00
CA THR A 37 -4.01 -6.10 2.50
C THR A 37 -4.04 -6.07 4.03
N PRO A 38 -4.76 -5.10 4.67
CA PRO A 38 -4.84 -5.03 6.13
C PRO A 38 -5.35 -6.32 6.76
N ASP A 39 -4.83 -6.69 7.94
CA ASP A 39 -5.20 -7.94 8.63
C ASP A 39 -6.72 -8.05 8.89
N ASN A 40 -7.37 -6.92 9.18
CA ASN A 40 -8.82 -6.86 9.39
C ASN A 40 -9.64 -7.20 8.13
N VAL A 41 -9.05 -7.12 6.94
CA VAL A 41 -9.65 -7.53 5.67
C VAL A 41 -9.20 -8.94 5.32
N ARG A 42 -7.89 -9.23 5.40
CA ARG A 42 -7.33 -10.54 5.07
C ARG A 42 -7.94 -11.67 5.90
N ASN A 43 -8.12 -11.44 7.20
CA ASN A 43 -8.55 -12.46 8.16
C ASN A 43 -10.05 -12.39 8.45
N HIS A 44 -10.82 -11.62 7.66
CA HIS A 44 -12.23 -11.42 7.97
C HIS A 44 -13.06 -12.68 7.69
N PRO A 45 -13.91 -13.15 8.63
CA PRO A 45 -14.69 -14.39 8.44
C PRO A 45 -15.57 -14.38 7.18
N ALA A 46 -16.20 -13.24 6.86
CA ALA A 46 -17.04 -13.11 5.67
C ALA A 46 -16.28 -13.12 4.33
N LEU A 47 -14.95 -13.10 4.35
CA LEU A 47 -14.10 -13.09 3.16
C LEU A 47 -13.28 -14.39 3.00
N GLN A 48 -13.58 -15.41 3.83
CA GLN A 48 -12.90 -16.70 3.75
C GLN A 48 -13.10 -17.37 2.38
N GLY A 49 -12.04 -17.99 1.87
CA GLY A 49 -12.05 -18.68 0.58
C GLY A 49 -11.90 -17.77 -0.66
N LEU A 50 -11.82 -16.45 -0.48
CA LEU A 50 -11.54 -15.53 -1.57
C LEU A 50 -10.03 -15.30 -1.73
N ASP A 51 -9.55 -15.32 -2.97
CA ASP A 51 -8.23 -14.81 -3.32
C ASP A 51 -8.30 -13.29 -3.45
N ILE A 52 -7.72 -12.59 -2.47
CA ILE A 52 -7.79 -11.13 -2.37
C ILE A 52 -6.41 -10.56 -2.70
N PRO A 53 -6.24 -9.91 -3.87
CA PRO A 53 -4.98 -9.26 -4.20
C PRO A 53 -4.73 -8.08 -3.27
N ARG A 54 -3.54 -7.47 -3.39
CA ARG A 54 -3.15 -6.31 -2.58
C ARG A 54 -4.21 -5.21 -2.66
N THR A 55 -4.83 -4.92 -1.52
CA THR A 55 -5.84 -3.86 -1.45
C THR A 55 -5.24 -2.48 -1.26
N GLY A 56 -3.93 -2.39 -1.00
CA GLY A 56 -3.31 -1.18 -0.52
C GLY A 56 -3.77 -0.79 0.90
N GLN A 57 -3.14 0.24 1.44
CA GLN A 57 -3.37 0.73 2.79
C GLN A 57 -3.48 2.25 2.78
N ARG A 58 -4.38 2.78 3.63
CA ARG A 58 -4.50 4.23 3.81
C ARG A 58 -3.26 4.77 4.51
N GLY A 59 -2.70 5.83 3.97
CA GLY A 59 -1.67 6.63 4.62
C GLY A 59 -0.87 7.41 3.60
N SER A 60 0.01 8.27 4.09
CA SER A 60 0.96 9.01 3.28
C SER A 60 2.35 8.57 3.69
N VAL A 61 3.20 8.29 2.71
CA VAL A 61 4.61 7.93 2.90
C VAL A 61 5.46 8.81 2.00
N GLY A 62 6.73 8.96 2.37
CA GLY A 62 7.71 9.58 1.49
C GLY A 62 8.10 8.60 0.39
N THR A 63 8.33 9.11 -0.80
CA THR A 63 8.77 8.32 -1.97
C THR A 63 10.17 8.74 -2.39
N LEU A 64 11.01 7.77 -2.77
CA LEU A 64 12.30 8.01 -3.40
C LEU A 64 12.22 7.58 -4.87
N VAL A 65 12.51 8.50 -5.79
CA VAL A 65 12.47 8.24 -7.23
C VAL A 65 13.88 8.21 -7.79
N THR A 66 14.19 7.22 -8.62
CA THR A 66 15.45 7.09 -9.37
C THR A 66 15.20 7.19 -10.88
N SER A 67 16.23 6.95 -11.68
CA SER A 67 16.11 6.90 -13.14
C SER A 67 15.11 5.84 -13.61
N THR A 68 15.04 4.68 -12.93
CA THR A 68 14.21 3.53 -13.34
C THR A 68 13.24 3.05 -12.27
N LEU A 69 13.41 3.45 -11.01
CA LEU A 69 12.61 2.93 -9.89
C LEU A 69 11.86 4.02 -9.14
N LEU A 70 10.73 3.63 -8.58
CA LEU A 70 10.06 4.31 -7.49
C LEU A 70 10.16 3.43 -6.24
N ILE A 71 10.62 3.97 -5.12
CA ILE A 71 10.76 3.26 -3.85
C ILE A 71 9.86 3.91 -2.81
N ALA A 72 9.05 3.10 -2.13
CA ALA A 72 8.13 3.54 -1.10
C ALA A 72 7.89 2.42 -0.07
N GLY A 73 7.91 2.77 1.22
CA GLY A 73 7.55 1.85 2.30
C GLY A 73 6.05 1.83 2.56
N ASP A 74 5.55 0.73 3.09
CA ASP A 74 4.13 0.59 3.40
C ASP A 74 3.69 1.58 4.49
N PRO A 75 2.50 2.20 4.36
CA PRO A 75 1.98 3.17 5.33
C PRO A 75 1.44 2.50 6.61
N GLY A 76 1.26 1.17 6.60
CA GLY A 76 0.71 0.40 7.69
C GLY A 76 1.47 -0.91 7.93
N THR A 77 1.35 -1.44 9.14
CA THR A 77 1.82 -2.81 9.45
C THR A 77 0.75 -3.85 9.12
N HIS A 78 1.20 -5.06 8.82
CA HIS A 78 0.38 -6.25 8.57
C HIS A 78 1.14 -7.50 9.02
N THR A 79 0.43 -8.60 9.19
CA THR A 79 1.05 -9.90 9.47
C THR A 79 1.48 -10.57 8.17
N LEU A 80 2.76 -10.92 8.10
CA LEU A 80 3.36 -11.62 6.97
C LEU A 80 2.99 -13.10 6.97
N PRO A 81 3.18 -13.81 5.83
CA PRO A 81 3.03 -15.27 5.80
C PRO A 81 3.91 -16.01 6.83
N SER A 82 5.05 -15.41 7.22
CA SER A 82 5.92 -15.92 8.28
C SER A 82 5.35 -15.78 9.70
N GLY A 83 4.25 -15.03 9.88
CA GLY A 83 3.69 -14.67 11.19
C GLY A 83 4.30 -13.41 11.82
N GLU A 84 5.40 -12.90 11.29
CA GLU A 84 6.00 -11.65 11.76
C GLU A 84 5.11 -10.46 11.39
N ARG A 85 4.96 -9.53 12.33
CA ARG A 85 4.23 -8.27 12.10
C ARG A 85 5.21 -7.18 11.72
N GLY A 86 5.01 -6.60 10.54
CA GLY A 86 5.82 -5.49 10.09
C GLY A 86 5.25 -4.86 8.83
N ALA A 87 6.12 -4.31 8.01
CA ALA A 87 5.81 -3.60 6.78
C ALA A 87 6.83 -3.97 5.70
N MET A 88 6.62 -3.50 4.47
CA MET A 88 7.57 -3.67 3.38
C MET A 88 8.10 -2.33 2.89
N LEU A 89 9.41 -2.24 2.62
CA LEU A 89 9.99 -1.27 1.70
C LEU A 89 9.90 -1.87 0.30
N ARG A 90 9.27 -1.16 -0.63
CA ARG A 90 8.94 -1.70 -1.96
C ARG A 90 9.58 -0.87 -3.04
N ALA A 91 10.08 -1.55 -4.07
CA ALA A 91 10.57 -0.95 -5.30
C ALA A 91 9.63 -1.31 -6.45
N TYR A 92 9.25 -0.30 -7.22
CA TYR A 92 8.41 -0.41 -8.41
C TYR A 92 9.21 0.04 -9.63
N ASP A 93 9.03 -0.64 -10.76
CA ASP A 93 9.44 -0.09 -12.05
C ASP A 93 8.70 1.23 -12.30
N LYS A 94 9.45 2.30 -12.59
CA LYS A 94 8.86 3.65 -12.71
C LYS A 94 7.97 3.79 -13.95
N ALA A 95 8.27 3.04 -15.02
CA ALA A 95 7.54 3.14 -16.28
C ALA A 95 6.22 2.38 -16.22
N THR A 96 6.18 1.22 -15.56
CA THR A 96 4.99 0.35 -15.54
C THR A 96 4.23 0.35 -14.22
N GLY A 97 4.91 0.66 -13.10
CA GLY A 97 4.37 0.52 -11.75
C GLY A 97 4.48 -0.90 -11.19
N ASP A 98 5.08 -1.85 -11.90
CA ASP A 98 5.21 -3.22 -11.44
C ASP A 98 6.14 -3.31 -10.23
N GLU A 99 5.77 -4.08 -9.20
CA GLU A 99 6.66 -4.34 -8.07
C GLU A 99 7.82 -5.26 -8.51
N VAL A 100 9.04 -4.77 -8.36
CA VAL A 100 10.27 -5.48 -8.77
C VAL A 100 11.13 -5.93 -7.59
N GLY A 101 10.75 -5.56 -6.37
CA GLY A 101 11.43 -6.03 -5.16
C GLY A 101 10.83 -5.48 -3.87
N THR A 102 11.03 -6.24 -2.79
CA THR A 102 10.57 -5.87 -1.45
C THR A 102 11.60 -6.23 -0.39
N VAL A 103 11.72 -5.40 0.64
CA VAL A 103 12.54 -5.66 1.82
C VAL A 103 11.66 -5.48 3.07
N PHE A 104 11.78 -6.42 4.00
CA PHE A 104 11.06 -6.34 5.27
C PHE A 104 11.48 -5.13 6.11
N LEU A 105 10.50 -4.49 6.75
CA LEU A 105 10.71 -3.48 7.78
C LEU A 105 9.98 -3.89 9.06
N PRO A 106 10.59 -3.71 10.25
CA PRO A 106 9.95 -4.04 11.53
C PRO A 106 8.77 -3.10 11.87
N ALA A 107 8.61 -2.00 11.15
CA ALA A 107 7.52 -1.06 11.31
C ALA A 107 7.19 -0.34 9.99
N GLN A 108 5.97 0.18 9.92
CA GLN A 108 5.50 0.99 8.79
C GLN A 108 6.33 2.26 8.59
N GLN A 109 6.43 2.72 7.35
CA GLN A 109 7.03 4.01 7.06
C GLN A 109 6.12 5.12 7.62
N ARG A 110 6.71 6.01 8.43
CA ARG A 110 6.00 7.17 8.94
C ARG A 110 6.28 8.38 8.06
N SER A 111 5.24 9.11 7.69
CA SER A 111 5.38 10.49 7.25
C SER A 111 5.38 11.41 8.48
N ASN A 112 6.26 12.42 8.48
CA ASN A 112 6.31 13.41 9.53
C ASN A 112 5.13 14.37 9.39
N ARG A 113 3.97 14.00 9.98
CA ARG A 113 2.90 14.96 10.24
C ARG A 113 3.18 15.54 11.63
N ASP A 114 3.84 16.69 11.68
CA ASP A 114 4.00 17.47 12.90
C ASP A 114 2.60 17.62 13.52
N ARG A 115 2.41 17.05 14.72
CA ARG A 115 1.18 17.22 15.49
C ARG A 115 1.36 18.49 16.30
N ARG A 116 1.17 19.63 15.66
CA ARG A 116 0.80 20.87 16.37
C ARG A 116 -0.71 20.92 16.53
#